data_AF-A0A078AJY7-F1
#
_entry.id   AF-A0A078AJY7-F1
#
_cell.length_a   1.000
_cell.length_b   1.000
_cell.length_c   1.000
_cell.angle_alpha   90.00
_cell.angle_beta   90.00
_cell.angle_gamma   90.00
#
_symmetry.space_group_name_H-M   'P 1'
#
loop_
_entity.id
_entity.type
_entity.pdbx_description
1 polymer ?
#
loop_
_entity_poly.entity_id
_entity_poly.type
_entity_poly.pdbx_seq_one_letter_code
_entity_poly.pdbx_strand_id
1 'polypeptide(L)'
;MPTTTHTTEQPSTTTVSTTTTTSTTTTTTTTTTTTTTEPAAVKQCKEVVSAFDTSEQDGGETISCKGMTSCPDGSSPPCVWKRKIGTVCNAVDQTDSAGRQLKSESGAKLRMQTNGLPNHCLDTSVSVPKENSIDFEVRFKNKPRNSQRMNRILASEDELINTSTFDGDDQDSVNRALCDGSWTQAGFLQSIDPEYTEYSGYFESIVGIALNGVPIHTGNSEYGSDVYYPKQFGKKIYSNKKIQLDDCLGSSEYSGYYHYYAWSPCILPSGPTKTAVAQTCRNIPASIRENIYGYWSSKRWPFNTWTLQKRWTVMAAM
;
A
#
# COMPACT_ATOMS: atom_id res chain seq x y z
N MET A 1 -0.86 -38.34 43.26
CA MET A 1 -2.30 -38.36 42.89
C MET A 1 -2.41 -38.88 41.47
N PRO A 2 -3.13 -39.99 41.22
CA PRO A 2 -3.22 -40.59 39.90
C PRO A 2 -4.33 -39.91 39.08
N THR A 3 -4.05 -39.64 37.81
CA THR A 3 -5.00 -39.04 36.86
C THR A 3 -5.65 -40.16 36.06
N THR A 4 -6.96 -40.33 36.23
CA THR A 4 -7.78 -41.36 35.57
C THR A 4 -8.26 -40.85 34.22
N THR A 5 -7.95 -41.58 33.15
CA THR A 5 -8.44 -41.33 31.79
C THR A 5 -9.78 -42.03 31.59
N HIS A 6 -10.83 -41.27 31.26
CA HIS A 6 -12.13 -41.82 30.86
C HIS A 6 -12.24 -41.84 29.34
N THR A 7 -12.39 -43.05 28.79
CA THR A 7 -12.76 -43.30 27.39
C THR A 7 -14.28 -43.47 27.33
N THR A 8 -14.95 -42.68 26.50
CA THR A 8 -16.40 -42.78 26.25
C THR A 8 -16.63 -43.44 24.90
N GLU A 9 -17.15 -44.67 24.91
CA GLU A 9 -17.63 -45.36 23.71
C GLU A 9 -19.00 -44.79 23.30
N GLN A 10 -19.13 -44.50 22.00
CA GLN A 10 -20.35 -43.98 21.39
C GLN A 10 -21.16 -45.15 20.80
N PRO A 11 -22.49 -45.20 21.00
CA PRO A 11 -23.31 -46.31 20.53
C PRO A 11 -23.56 -46.26 19.02
N SER A 12 -23.24 -47.38 18.34
CA SER A 12 -23.58 -47.62 16.94
C SER A 12 -25.09 -47.79 16.76
N THR A 13 -25.68 -46.97 15.89
CA THR A 13 -27.09 -47.02 15.51
C THR A 13 -27.25 -47.75 14.17
N THR A 14 -27.93 -48.90 14.21
CA THR A 14 -28.29 -49.67 13.02
C THR A 14 -29.47 -49.01 12.31
N THR A 15 -29.25 -48.52 11.09
CA THR A 15 -30.30 -47.88 10.28
C THR A 15 -30.91 -48.91 9.31
N VAL A 16 -32.23 -49.10 9.39
CA VAL A 16 -33.03 -49.98 8.52
C VAL A 16 -33.34 -49.23 7.22
N SER A 17 -32.86 -49.76 6.09
CA SER A 17 -33.19 -49.23 4.76
C SER A 17 -34.62 -49.61 4.36
N THR A 18 -35.48 -48.60 4.24
CA THR A 18 -36.82 -48.74 3.64
C THR A 18 -36.78 -48.22 2.21
N THR A 19 -36.90 -49.11 1.24
CA THR A 19 -36.90 -48.78 -0.19
C THR A 19 -38.26 -48.20 -0.56
N THR A 20 -38.34 -46.88 -0.70
CA THR A 20 -39.53 -46.17 -1.19
C THR A 20 -39.34 -45.80 -2.65
N THR A 21 -40.06 -46.49 -3.54
CA THR A 21 -40.07 -46.22 -4.98
C THR A 21 -40.81 -44.91 -5.24
N THR A 22 -40.05 -43.83 -5.47
CA THR A 22 -40.57 -42.49 -5.77
C THR A 22 -40.55 -42.26 -7.28
N SER A 23 -41.72 -42.01 -7.86
CA SER A 23 -41.92 -41.67 -9.27
C SER A 23 -41.19 -40.36 -9.60
N THR A 24 -40.16 -40.44 -10.45
CA THR A 24 -39.33 -39.29 -10.84
C THR A 24 -40.06 -38.46 -11.91
N THR A 25 -40.67 -37.35 -11.51
CA THR A 25 -41.12 -36.31 -12.45
C THR A 25 -39.92 -35.43 -12.79
N THR A 26 -39.31 -35.67 -13.94
CA THR A 26 -38.17 -34.89 -14.47
C THR A 26 -38.63 -33.46 -14.79
N THR A 27 -38.51 -32.57 -13.81
CA THR A 27 -38.72 -31.13 -14.02
C THR A 27 -37.40 -30.56 -14.54
N THR A 28 -37.33 -30.33 -15.85
CA THR A 28 -36.20 -29.66 -16.50
C THR A 28 -36.11 -28.23 -15.97
N THR A 29 -35.30 -28.02 -14.94
CA THR A 29 -35.03 -26.70 -14.38
C THR A 29 -34.01 -26.03 -15.27
N THR A 30 -34.49 -25.21 -16.21
CA THR A 30 -33.63 -24.37 -17.05
C THR A 30 -33.01 -23.29 -16.17
N THR A 31 -31.84 -23.59 -15.61
CA THR A 31 -31.06 -22.63 -14.84
C THR A 31 -30.52 -21.61 -15.83
N THR A 32 -31.20 -20.47 -15.93
CA THR A 32 -30.76 -19.35 -16.76
C THR A 32 -29.62 -18.67 -16.02
N THR A 33 -28.39 -19.10 -16.30
CA THR A 33 -27.18 -18.46 -15.78
C THR A 33 -27.09 -17.07 -16.38
N THR A 34 -27.67 -16.09 -15.69
CA THR A 34 -27.54 -14.69 -16.07
C THR A 34 -26.13 -14.29 -15.73
N THR A 35 -25.24 -14.22 -16.73
CA THR A 35 -23.86 -13.80 -16.54
C THR A 35 -23.88 -12.29 -16.29
N THR A 36 -24.03 -11.89 -15.03
CA THR A 36 -23.97 -10.49 -14.65
C THR A 36 -22.58 -9.98 -14.98
N THR A 37 -22.47 -9.08 -15.95
CA THR A 37 -21.19 -8.52 -16.35
C THR A 37 -20.61 -7.74 -15.17
N GLU A 38 -19.39 -8.09 -14.77
CA GLU A 38 -18.68 -7.41 -13.69
C GLU A 38 -18.56 -5.90 -13.99
N PRO A 39 -18.81 -5.01 -13.01
CA PRO A 39 -18.57 -3.58 -13.16
C PRO A 39 -17.18 -3.22 -13.68
N ALA A 40 -17.12 -2.23 -14.59
CA ALA A 40 -15.84 -1.76 -15.14
C ALA A 40 -14.85 -1.27 -14.06
N ALA A 41 -15.36 -0.58 -13.03
CA ALA A 41 -14.54 -0.11 -11.91
C ALA A 41 -13.91 -1.26 -11.12
N VAL A 42 -14.66 -2.36 -10.90
CA VAL A 42 -14.15 -3.54 -10.19
C VAL A 42 -13.12 -4.26 -11.03
N LYS A 43 -13.37 -4.41 -12.34
CA LYS A 43 -12.38 -4.98 -13.28
C LYS A 43 -11.07 -4.19 -13.26
N GLN A 44 -11.13 -2.87 -13.34
CA GLN A 44 -9.95 -2.01 -13.28
C GLN A 44 -9.24 -2.06 -11.92
N CYS A 45 -10.01 -2.11 -10.83
CA CYS A 45 -9.45 -2.29 -9.48
C CYS A 45 -8.65 -3.59 -9.41
N LYS A 46 -9.22 -4.70 -9.92
CA LYS A 46 -8.55 -6.00 -9.99
C LYS A 46 -7.28 -5.97 -10.85
N GLU A 47 -7.27 -5.21 -11.94
CA GLU A 47 -6.07 -4.98 -12.77
C GLU A 47 -4.96 -4.22 -12.01
N VAL A 48 -5.32 -3.29 -11.11
CA VAL A 48 -4.34 -2.62 -10.23
C VAL A 48 -3.85 -3.58 -9.15
N VAL A 49 -4.75 -4.35 -8.55
CA VAL A 49 -4.41 -5.36 -7.53
C VAL A 49 -3.48 -6.43 -8.06
N SER A 50 -3.61 -6.83 -9.34
CA SER A 50 -2.71 -7.82 -9.94
C SER A 50 -1.28 -7.32 -10.16
N ALA A 51 -1.03 -6.01 -10.03
CA ALA A 51 0.32 -5.45 -10.08
C ALA A 51 1.07 -5.58 -8.74
N PHE A 52 0.38 -5.86 -7.64
CA PHE A 52 1.02 -6.10 -6.35
C PHE A 52 1.64 -7.49 -6.32
N ASP A 53 2.81 -7.58 -5.70
CA ASP A 53 3.51 -8.85 -5.51
C ASP A 53 2.87 -9.62 -4.34
N THR A 54 1.68 -10.17 -4.62
CA THR A 54 0.90 -11.01 -3.71
C THR A 54 1.41 -12.45 -3.80
N SER A 55 2.63 -12.70 -3.34
CA SER A 55 3.12 -14.09 -3.22
C SER A 55 2.25 -14.82 -2.17
N GLU A 56 1.62 -15.90 -2.62
CA GLU A 56 0.36 -16.45 -2.12
C GLU A 56 0.42 -17.27 -0.80
N GLN A 57 -0.74 -17.29 -0.14
CA GLN A 57 -1.32 -18.35 0.71
C GLN A 57 -0.65 -18.78 2.03
N ASP A 58 0.66 -18.57 2.25
CA ASP A 58 1.39 -19.08 3.44
C ASP A 58 1.95 -17.99 4.39
N GLY A 59 1.22 -16.88 4.51
CA GLY A 59 1.51 -15.84 5.51
C GLY A 59 2.67 -14.89 5.14
N GLY A 60 2.99 -14.76 3.85
CA GLY A 60 3.90 -13.75 3.31
C GLY A 60 5.14 -14.28 2.59
N GLU A 61 5.85 -13.38 1.89
CA GLU A 61 7.13 -13.64 1.22
C GLU A 61 8.26 -13.73 2.26
N THR A 62 9.08 -14.78 2.20
CA THR A 62 10.26 -14.89 3.08
C THR A 62 11.45 -14.16 2.47
N ILE A 63 11.97 -13.16 3.19
CA ILE A 63 13.14 -12.38 2.79
C ILE A 63 14.32 -12.82 3.65
N SER A 64 15.48 -13.07 3.03
CA SER A 64 16.70 -13.48 3.71
C SER A 64 17.84 -12.53 3.37
N CYS A 65 18.52 -12.05 4.40
CA CYS A 65 19.52 -10.99 4.28
C CYS A 65 20.82 -11.31 5.00
N LYS A 66 21.92 -10.99 4.32
CA LYS A 66 23.28 -11.08 4.83
C LYS A 66 23.83 -9.69 5.12
N GLY A 67 24.73 -9.60 6.10
CA GLY A 67 25.42 -8.35 6.45
C GLY A 67 24.65 -7.40 7.37
N MET A 68 23.43 -7.75 7.77
CA MET A 68 22.70 -7.02 8.81
C MET A 68 23.26 -7.36 10.19
N THR A 69 23.36 -6.36 11.07
CA THR A 69 23.83 -6.54 12.46
C THR A 69 22.69 -6.88 13.41
N SER A 70 21.45 -6.57 13.04
CA SER A 70 20.24 -6.83 13.83
C SER A 70 19.05 -7.04 12.91
N CYS A 71 18.13 -7.93 13.30
CA CYS A 71 17.03 -8.39 12.46
C CYS A 71 15.68 -7.78 12.88
N PRO A 72 14.76 -7.48 11.93
CA PRO A 72 13.44 -6.89 12.21
C PRO A 72 12.59 -7.64 13.24
N ASP A 73 12.75 -8.97 13.30
CA ASP A 73 12.05 -9.87 14.22
C ASP A 73 12.77 -10.07 15.57
N GLY A 74 13.92 -9.41 15.77
CA GLY A 74 14.78 -9.56 16.93
C GLY A 74 15.67 -10.81 16.93
N SER A 75 15.67 -11.60 15.85
CA SER A 75 16.54 -12.77 15.71
C SER A 75 18.02 -12.38 15.52
N SER A 76 18.91 -13.36 15.64
CA SER A 76 20.33 -13.19 15.35
C SER A 76 20.61 -13.37 13.85
N PRO A 77 21.54 -12.59 13.25
CA PRO A 77 21.92 -12.77 11.85
C PRO A 77 22.35 -14.22 11.52
N PRO A 78 22.10 -14.72 10.29
CA PRO A 78 21.52 -14.02 9.14
C PRO A 78 20.04 -13.72 9.33
N CYS A 79 19.61 -12.52 8.92
CA CYS A 79 18.25 -12.08 9.16
C CYS A 79 17.28 -12.71 8.17
N VAL A 80 16.16 -13.17 8.70
CA VAL A 80 15.05 -13.71 7.92
C VAL A 80 13.76 -13.10 8.45
N TRP A 81 12.94 -12.55 7.57
CA TRP A 81 11.62 -12.04 7.94
C TRP A 81 10.57 -12.41 6.91
N LYS A 82 9.30 -12.29 7.30
CA LYS A 82 8.16 -12.43 6.38
C LYS A 82 7.60 -11.08 6.01
N ARG A 83 7.60 -10.75 4.72
CA ARG A 83 6.89 -9.59 4.17
C ARG A 83 5.45 -9.99 3.86
N LYS A 84 4.49 -9.24 4.37
CA LYS A 84 3.06 -9.52 4.19
C LYS A 84 2.44 -8.39 3.39
N ILE A 85 1.76 -8.76 2.30
CA ILE A 85 0.90 -7.85 1.55
C ILE A 85 -0.34 -8.61 1.11
N GLY A 86 -1.51 -7.98 1.28
CA GLY A 86 -2.80 -8.48 0.85
C GLY A 86 -3.60 -7.34 0.26
N THR A 87 -4.14 -7.55 -0.93
CA THR A 87 -4.93 -6.54 -1.63
C THR A 87 -6.18 -7.19 -2.20
N VAL A 88 -7.33 -6.58 -1.97
CA VAL A 88 -8.62 -7.09 -2.44
C VAL A 88 -9.45 -5.96 -3.03
N CYS A 89 -10.13 -6.24 -4.14
CA CYS A 89 -11.09 -5.34 -4.75
C CYS A 89 -12.49 -5.90 -4.63
N ASN A 90 -13.37 -5.16 -3.98
CA ASN A 90 -14.77 -5.51 -3.76
C ASN A 90 -15.68 -4.56 -4.56
N ALA A 91 -16.82 -5.08 -5.03
CA ALA A 91 -17.88 -4.24 -5.58
C ALA A 91 -18.54 -3.44 -4.45
N VAL A 92 -18.90 -2.19 -4.73
CA VAL A 92 -19.74 -1.40 -3.82
C VAL A 92 -21.19 -1.52 -4.27
N ASP A 93 -22.00 -2.24 -3.50
CA ASP A 93 -23.44 -2.24 -3.70
C ASP A 93 -24.02 -0.93 -3.16
N GLN A 94 -24.52 -0.07 -4.05
CA GLN A 94 -25.28 1.10 -3.64
C GLN A 94 -26.73 0.68 -3.37
N THR A 95 -27.03 0.43 -2.10
CA THR A 95 -28.41 0.41 -1.60
C THR A 95 -28.74 1.81 -1.10
N ASP A 96 -29.84 2.40 -1.58
CA ASP A 96 -30.35 3.62 -0.95
C ASP A 96 -30.80 3.32 0.50
N SER A 97 -31.03 4.36 1.31
CA SER A 97 -31.54 4.20 2.68
C SER A 97 -32.91 3.50 2.75
N ALA A 98 -33.59 3.32 1.61
CA ALA A 98 -34.85 2.61 1.46
C ALA A 98 -34.67 1.17 0.91
N GLY A 99 -33.43 0.67 0.81
CA GLY A 99 -33.11 -0.66 0.30
C GLY A 99 -33.33 -0.85 -1.21
N ARG A 100 -33.59 0.21 -1.97
CA ARG A 100 -33.71 0.16 -3.43
C ARG A 100 -32.32 0.27 -4.06
N GLN A 101 -32.05 -0.65 -4.96
CA GLN A 101 -30.82 -0.70 -5.73
C GLN A 101 -30.83 0.46 -6.74
N LEU A 102 -30.03 1.49 -6.48
CA LEU A 102 -29.87 2.60 -7.42
C LEU A 102 -29.06 2.12 -8.61
N LYS A 103 -29.65 2.20 -9.80
CA LYS A 103 -28.94 1.92 -11.04
C LYS A 103 -27.89 3.00 -11.26
N SER A 104 -26.64 2.53 -11.30
CA SER A 104 -25.63 2.94 -12.29
C SER A 104 -24.55 3.94 -11.90
N GLU A 105 -23.94 3.78 -10.72
CA GLU A 105 -22.48 3.81 -10.65
C GLU A 105 -21.98 2.71 -9.70
N SER A 106 -21.70 1.53 -10.25
CA SER A 106 -21.03 0.47 -9.51
C SER A 106 -19.59 0.89 -9.24
N GLY A 107 -19.34 1.34 -8.01
CA GLY A 107 -18.00 1.63 -7.51
C GLY A 107 -17.25 0.34 -7.18
N ALA A 108 -15.95 0.50 -6.93
CA ALA A 108 -15.13 -0.54 -6.34
C ALA A 108 -14.48 0.01 -5.06
N LYS A 109 -14.25 -0.87 -4.09
CA LYS A 109 -13.45 -0.60 -2.89
C LYS A 109 -12.17 -1.41 -2.97
N LEU A 110 -11.06 -0.75 -2.70
CA LEU A 110 -9.75 -1.38 -2.60
C LEU A 110 -9.38 -1.46 -1.11
N ARG A 111 -9.21 -2.68 -0.61
CA ARG A 111 -8.64 -2.92 0.72
C ARG A 111 -7.19 -3.35 0.58
N MET A 112 -6.34 -2.76 1.42
CA MET A 112 -4.90 -3.00 1.47
C MET A 112 -4.51 -3.42 2.88
N GLN A 113 -3.73 -4.49 2.98
CA GLN A 113 -3.13 -4.99 4.21
C GLN A 113 -1.64 -5.18 4.00
N THR A 114 -0.80 -4.66 4.89
CA THR A 114 0.65 -4.90 4.85
C THR A 114 1.29 -4.81 6.24
N ASN A 115 2.42 -5.50 6.45
CA ASN A 115 3.24 -5.30 7.65
C ASN A 115 4.37 -4.26 7.47
N GLY A 116 4.44 -3.61 6.30
CA GLY A 116 5.36 -2.53 6.00
C GLY A 116 6.84 -2.91 5.87
N LEU A 117 7.19 -4.20 6.00
CA LEU A 117 8.56 -4.66 5.83
C LEU A 117 8.96 -4.70 4.35
N PRO A 118 10.21 -4.35 3.99
CA PRO A 118 10.67 -4.38 2.61
C PRO A 118 10.91 -5.81 2.11
N ASN A 119 10.98 -5.95 0.78
CA ASN A 119 11.41 -7.17 0.09
C ASN A 119 12.94 -7.21 -0.18
N HIS A 120 13.70 -6.27 0.36
CA HIS A 120 15.14 -6.12 0.17
C HIS A 120 15.88 -5.96 1.50
N CYS A 121 17.20 -6.18 1.47
CA CYS A 121 18.04 -5.95 2.64
C CYS A 121 18.28 -4.47 2.89
N LEU A 122 18.11 -4.04 4.13
CA LEU A 122 18.29 -2.66 4.57
C LEU A 122 19.45 -2.58 5.58
N ASP A 123 20.05 -1.40 5.69
CA ASP A 123 21.05 -1.14 6.73
C ASP A 123 20.40 -0.91 8.09
N THR A 124 20.79 -1.71 9.09
CA THR A 124 20.31 -1.60 10.47
C THR A 124 21.28 -0.88 11.41
N SER A 125 22.31 -0.20 10.86
CA SER A 125 23.26 0.58 11.66
C SER A 125 22.61 1.71 12.46
N VAL A 126 21.48 2.24 11.99
CA VAL A 126 20.74 3.33 12.65
C VAL A 126 19.57 2.79 13.47
N SER A 127 18.72 1.98 12.84
CA SER A 127 17.50 1.47 13.44
C SER A 127 17.06 0.18 12.77
N VAL A 128 16.58 -0.75 13.60
CA VAL A 128 15.95 -1.98 13.12
C VAL A 128 14.47 -1.67 12.92
N PRO A 129 13.94 -1.79 11.68
CA PRO A 129 12.52 -1.54 11.45
C PRO A 129 11.68 -2.63 12.11
N LYS A 130 10.59 -2.21 12.73
CA LYS A 130 9.54 -3.07 13.24
C LYS A 130 8.42 -3.20 12.21
N GLU A 131 7.61 -4.24 12.34
CA GLU A 131 6.37 -4.37 11.57
C GLU A 131 5.41 -3.20 11.89
N ASN A 132 4.79 -2.63 10.86
CA ASN A 132 3.65 -1.74 10.98
C ASN A 132 2.46 -2.41 10.27
N SER A 133 1.54 -2.99 11.04
CA SER A 133 0.39 -3.76 10.52
C SER A 133 -0.69 -2.82 10.00
N ILE A 134 -0.48 -2.29 8.81
CA ILE A 134 -1.36 -1.36 8.11
C ILE A 134 -2.51 -2.14 7.47
N ASP A 135 -3.75 -1.74 7.77
CA ASP A 135 -4.97 -2.24 7.14
C ASP A 135 -5.93 -1.09 6.94
N PHE A 136 -6.29 -0.81 5.69
CA PHE A 136 -7.24 0.24 5.35
C PHE A 136 -8.03 -0.12 4.09
N GLU A 137 -9.17 0.54 3.93
CA GLU A 137 -10.02 0.46 2.75
C GLU A 137 -10.34 1.85 2.22
N VAL A 138 -10.37 1.97 0.90
CA VAL A 138 -10.64 3.20 0.15
C VAL A 138 -11.58 2.92 -1.02
N ARG A 139 -12.29 3.94 -1.48
CA ARG A 139 -13.00 3.88 -2.74
C ARG A 139 -12.01 3.93 -3.90
N PHE A 140 -12.08 2.97 -4.81
CA PHE A 140 -11.27 2.94 -6.01
C PHE A 140 -11.81 3.92 -7.05
N LYS A 141 -10.99 4.93 -7.38
CA LYS A 141 -11.30 5.95 -8.40
C LYS A 141 -10.33 5.80 -9.57
N ASN A 142 -10.80 5.36 -10.74
CA ASN A 142 -9.99 5.28 -11.95
C ASN A 142 -10.60 6.15 -13.07
N LYS A 143 -10.28 7.45 -13.04
CA LYS A 143 -10.71 8.39 -14.09
C LYS A 143 -9.68 8.36 -15.24
N PRO A 144 -10.07 8.10 -16.50
CA PRO A 144 -9.14 8.08 -17.63
C PRO A 144 -8.52 9.47 -17.89
N ARG A 145 -7.20 9.47 -18.13
CA ARG A 145 -6.31 10.63 -18.32
C ARG A 145 -6.81 11.70 -19.30
N ASN A 146 -7.58 11.32 -20.32
CA ASN A 146 -8.02 12.25 -21.36
C ASN A 146 -9.13 13.22 -20.90
N SER A 147 -9.73 12.98 -19.73
CA SER A 147 -10.62 13.93 -19.03
C SER A 147 -9.85 14.90 -18.12
N GLN A 148 -8.55 14.70 -17.92
CA GLN A 148 -7.74 15.42 -16.92
C GLN A 148 -7.00 16.62 -17.54
N ARG A 149 -7.75 17.68 -17.89
CA ARG A 149 -7.13 19.01 -17.99
C ARG A 149 -6.71 19.42 -16.57
N MET A 150 -5.41 19.32 -16.29
CA MET A 150 -4.57 19.90 -15.21
C MET A 150 -5.07 20.05 -13.76
N ASN A 151 -6.37 20.10 -13.47
CA ASN A 151 -6.94 20.33 -12.16
C ASN A 151 -7.48 19.01 -11.64
N ARG A 152 -6.65 18.22 -10.96
CA ARG A 152 -7.14 17.08 -10.20
C ARG A 152 -6.08 16.62 -9.21
N ILE A 153 -6.16 17.16 -8.00
CA ILE A 153 -5.60 16.44 -6.86
C ILE A 153 -6.73 15.85 -6.02
N LEU A 154 -7.94 16.41 -5.91
CA LEU A 154 -9.00 15.81 -5.06
C LEU A 154 -10.47 15.99 -5.55
N ALA A 155 -10.73 16.68 -6.66
CA ALA A 155 -12.11 16.98 -7.07
C ALA A 155 -12.78 15.81 -7.82
N SER A 156 -13.85 15.27 -7.21
CA SER A 156 -14.93 14.64 -7.96
C SER A 156 -15.58 15.72 -8.84
N GLU A 157 -15.90 15.39 -10.10
CA GLU A 157 -16.51 16.37 -11.04
C GLU A 157 -17.93 16.79 -10.63
N ASP A 158 -18.54 16.06 -9.70
CA ASP A 158 -19.92 16.28 -9.27
C ASP A 158 -20.05 16.95 -7.90
N GLU A 159 -18.96 17.16 -7.16
CA GLU A 159 -19.02 17.92 -5.91
C GLU A 159 -18.25 19.23 -6.00
N LEU A 160 -18.96 20.32 -5.70
CA LEU A 160 -18.46 21.66 -5.41
C LEU A 160 -17.59 21.69 -4.12
N ILE A 161 -16.83 20.63 -3.83
CA ILE A 161 -15.86 20.69 -2.75
C ILE A 161 -14.76 21.63 -3.21
N ASN A 162 -14.55 22.67 -2.42
CA ASN A 162 -13.54 23.70 -2.63
C ASN A 162 -12.13 23.13 -2.37
N THR A 163 -11.76 22.02 -3.02
CA THR A 163 -10.49 21.28 -2.84
C THR A 163 -9.28 21.97 -3.46
N SER A 164 -9.44 23.23 -3.91
CA SER A 164 -8.38 24.08 -4.46
C SER A 164 -7.08 24.08 -3.63
N THR A 165 -7.19 23.76 -2.34
CA THR A 165 -6.08 23.68 -1.40
C THR A 165 -4.92 22.77 -1.88
N PHE A 166 -5.19 21.73 -2.66
CA PHE A 166 -4.18 20.75 -3.08
C PHE A 166 -4.02 20.59 -4.59
N ASP A 167 -4.67 21.38 -5.44
CA ASP A 167 -4.64 21.19 -6.90
C ASP A 167 -3.27 21.46 -7.56
N GLY A 168 -2.31 22.03 -6.81
CA GLY A 168 -0.95 22.27 -7.30
C GLY A 168 -0.87 23.41 -8.32
N ASP A 169 -1.90 24.26 -8.34
CA ASP A 169 -2.04 25.39 -9.26
C ASP A 169 -1.27 26.63 -8.78
N ASP A 170 -0.93 26.67 -7.49
CA ASP A 170 -0.12 27.71 -6.86
C ASP A 170 0.93 27.12 -5.90
N GLN A 171 1.88 27.96 -5.50
CA GLN A 171 2.99 27.55 -4.62
C GLN A 171 2.51 27.15 -3.23
N ASP A 172 1.43 27.75 -2.71
CA ASP A 172 0.89 27.41 -1.39
C ASP A 172 0.24 26.04 -1.41
N SER A 173 -0.44 25.68 -2.50
CA SER A 173 -0.98 24.35 -2.73
C SER A 173 0.12 23.29 -2.81
N VAL A 174 1.20 23.57 -3.55
CA VAL A 174 2.38 22.70 -3.59
C VAL A 174 3.04 22.59 -2.21
N ASN A 175 3.19 23.70 -1.49
CA ASN A 175 3.76 23.71 -0.15
C ASN A 175 2.88 22.92 0.83
N ARG A 176 1.56 23.02 0.75
CA ARG A 176 0.65 22.23 1.59
C ARG A 176 0.74 20.75 1.27
N ALA A 177 0.77 20.37 -0.01
CA ALA A 177 0.87 18.97 -0.41
C ALA A 177 2.22 18.34 -0.03
N LEU A 178 3.32 19.07 -0.21
CA LEU A 178 4.67 18.52 -0.06
C LEU A 178 5.30 18.78 1.31
N CYS A 179 4.95 19.90 1.95
CA CYS A 179 5.65 20.36 3.14
C CYS A 179 4.83 20.29 4.43
N ASP A 180 3.51 20.17 4.32
CA ASP A 180 2.61 19.98 5.45
C ASP A 180 2.15 18.53 5.49
N GLY A 181 2.33 17.86 6.63
CA GLY A 181 1.84 16.49 6.84
C GLY A 181 0.42 16.45 7.41
N SER A 182 -0.20 17.60 7.72
CA SER A 182 -1.51 17.67 8.35
C SER A 182 -2.62 17.01 7.52
N TRP A 183 -2.49 17.02 6.20
CA TRP A 183 -3.46 16.41 5.29
C TRP A 183 -3.43 14.87 5.30
N THR A 184 -2.36 14.25 5.80
CA THR A 184 -2.31 12.78 5.92
C THR A 184 -3.01 12.27 7.18
N GLN A 185 -3.62 13.15 7.98
CA GLN A 185 -4.32 12.76 9.20
C GLN A 185 -5.67 12.12 8.85
N ALA A 186 -6.02 11.04 9.55
CA ALA A 186 -7.26 10.29 9.34
C ALA A 186 -8.51 11.18 9.27
N GLY A 187 -8.63 12.15 10.19
CA GLY A 187 -9.79 13.06 10.21
C GLY A 187 -9.89 13.98 8.99
N PHE A 188 -8.74 14.36 8.40
CA PHE A 188 -8.73 15.10 7.15
C PHE A 188 -9.11 14.18 5.98
N LEU A 189 -8.52 12.98 5.90
CA LEU A 189 -8.82 12.01 4.85
C LEU A 189 -10.31 11.63 4.85
N GLN A 190 -10.91 11.36 6.01
CA GLN A 190 -12.35 11.07 6.14
C GLN A 190 -13.25 12.25 5.73
N SER A 191 -12.77 13.49 5.85
CA SER A 191 -13.52 14.67 5.41
C SER A 191 -13.57 14.81 3.89
N ILE A 192 -12.60 14.23 3.19
CA ILE A 192 -12.49 14.29 1.72
C ILE A 192 -12.99 13.01 1.07
N ASP A 193 -12.77 11.88 1.71
CA ASP A 193 -13.30 10.58 1.32
C ASP A 193 -13.97 9.92 2.53
N PRO A 194 -15.30 10.12 2.71
CA PRO A 194 -16.04 9.48 3.78
C PRO A 194 -16.03 7.95 3.74
N GLU A 195 -15.64 7.34 2.61
CA GLU A 195 -15.50 5.89 2.48
C GLU A 195 -14.14 5.37 2.95
N TYR A 196 -13.18 6.25 3.25
CA TYR A 196 -11.89 5.89 3.83
C TYR A 196 -12.05 5.31 5.24
N THR A 197 -11.52 4.10 5.44
CA THR A 197 -11.58 3.40 6.72
C THR A 197 -10.21 2.83 7.08
N GLU A 198 -9.69 3.20 8.25
CA GLU A 198 -8.51 2.60 8.87
C GLU A 198 -8.94 1.49 9.84
N TYR A 199 -8.38 0.29 9.67
CA TYR A 199 -8.63 -0.85 10.56
C TYR A 199 -7.48 -1.08 11.56
N SER A 200 -6.23 -0.92 11.12
CA SER A 200 -5.06 -1.06 11.98
C SER A 200 -3.81 -0.41 11.41
N GLY A 201 -2.81 -0.19 12.27
CA GLY A 201 -1.50 0.33 11.90
C GLY A 201 -1.32 1.79 12.30
N TYR A 202 -0.15 2.33 11.96
CA TYR A 202 0.20 3.73 12.18
C TYR A 202 0.33 4.44 10.84
N PHE A 203 -0.51 5.45 10.62
CA PHE A 203 -0.68 6.16 9.34
C PHE A 203 -0.07 7.56 9.31
N GLU A 204 0.54 8.03 10.40
CA GLU A 204 1.08 9.39 10.44
C GLU A 204 2.13 9.60 9.34
N SER A 205 1.96 10.66 8.56
CA SER A 205 2.79 11.03 7.41
C SER A 205 2.82 10.00 6.27
N ILE A 206 2.03 8.92 6.31
CA ILE A 206 1.93 7.96 5.21
C ILE A 206 1.03 8.54 4.11
N VAL A 207 1.58 8.67 2.91
CA VAL A 207 0.90 9.18 1.71
C VAL A 207 0.59 8.09 0.71
N GLY A 208 0.85 6.82 1.02
CA GLY A 208 0.55 5.69 0.15
C GLY A 208 1.34 4.43 0.50
N ILE A 209 1.03 3.33 -0.18
CA ILE A 209 1.72 2.04 -0.04
C ILE A 209 2.32 1.66 -1.39
N ALA A 210 3.61 1.36 -1.43
CA ALA A 210 4.30 0.90 -2.62
C ALA A 210 3.85 -0.51 -3.04
N LEU A 211 4.16 -0.91 -4.29
CA LEU A 211 3.81 -2.24 -4.83
C LEU A 211 4.40 -3.41 -4.03
N ASN A 212 5.50 -3.18 -3.30
CA ASN A 212 6.12 -4.16 -2.42
C ASN A 212 5.56 -4.12 -0.97
N GLY A 213 4.59 -3.24 -0.67
CA GLY A 213 3.96 -3.12 0.65
C GLY A 213 4.65 -2.12 1.59
N VAL A 214 5.74 -1.50 1.17
CA VAL A 214 6.43 -0.49 1.99
C VAL A 214 5.66 0.83 1.97
N PRO A 215 5.39 1.45 3.13
CA PRO A 215 4.80 2.79 3.18
C PRO A 215 5.65 3.83 2.48
N ILE A 216 4.97 4.78 1.86
CA ILE A 216 5.58 6.00 1.35
C ILE A 216 5.17 7.13 2.27
N HIS A 217 6.15 7.85 2.80
CA HIS A 217 5.96 9.03 3.61
C HIS A 217 5.90 10.28 2.77
N THR A 218 5.45 11.37 3.39
CA THR A 218 5.62 12.72 2.86
C THR A 218 7.08 12.99 2.51
N GLY A 219 7.33 13.84 1.51
CA GLY A 219 8.69 14.15 1.07
C GLY A 219 9.57 14.87 2.11
N ASN A 220 8.94 15.46 3.13
CA ASN A 220 9.63 15.97 4.29
C ASN A 220 9.93 14.84 5.27
N SER A 221 11.17 14.83 5.75
CA SER A 221 11.55 14.08 6.95
C SER A 221 10.74 14.55 8.16
N GLU A 222 10.75 13.71 9.19
CA GLU A 222 10.16 14.00 10.49
C GLU A 222 10.88 15.15 11.22
N TYR A 223 12.08 15.52 10.75
CA TYR A 223 12.80 16.73 11.18
C TYR A 223 12.33 18.02 10.48
N GLY A 224 11.38 17.89 9.55
CA GLY A 224 10.80 18.99 8.80
C GLY A 224 11.70 19.55 7.70
N SER A 225 12.59 18.73 7.16
CA SER A 225 13.46 19.08 6.03
C SER A 225 13.32 18.09 4.87
N ASP A 226 13.62 18.57 3.66
CA ASP A 226 13.78 17.72 2.48
C ASP A 226 14.83 16.63 2.74
N VAL A 227 14.46 15.38 2.44
CA VAL A 227 15.27 14.21 2.76
C VAL A 227 16.51 14.09 1.86
N TYR A 228 16.41 14.55 0.61
CA TYR A 228 17.48 14.44 -0.39
C TYR A 228 18.41 15.66 -0.38
N TYR A 229 17.85 16.85 -0.13
CA TYR A 229 18.56 18.11 -0.08
C TYR A 229 18.22 18.89 1.20
N PRO A 230 18.60 18.36 2.38
CA PRO A 230 18.25 18.98 3.65
C PRO A 230 18.84 20.39 3.71
N LYS A 231 17.94 21.37 3.75
CA LYS A 231 18.24 22.77 4.02
C LYS A 231 17.56 23.13 5.33
N GLN A 232 18.20 23.99 6.11
CA GLN A 232 17.57 24.52 7.30
C GLN A 232 16.34 25.36 6.90
N PHE A 233 15.15 24.91 7.28
CA PHE A 233 13.90 25.61 6.99
C PHE A 233 13.40 26.32 8.25
N GLY A 234 13.55 27.64 8.29
CA GLY A 234 13.12 28.49 9.38
C GLY A 234 13.82 28.17 10.71
N LYS A 235 13.04 28.07 11.80
CA LYS A 235 13.54 27.86 13.17
C LYS A 235 13.48 26.41 13.64
N LYS A 236 13.20 25.44 12.76
CA LYS A 236 13.15 24.02 13.15
C LYS A 236 14.55 23.54 13.54
N ILE A 237 14.74 23.24 14.83
CA ILE A 237 16.04 22.93 15.46
C ILE A 237 16.75 21.76 14.76
N TYR A 238 15.99 20.82 14.19
CA TYR A 238 16.53 19.62 13.55
C TYR A 238 16.48 19.63 12.02
N SER A 239 16.08 20.74 11.38
CA SER A 239 15.94 20.80 9.92
C SER A 239 17.27 20.70 9.13
N ASN A 240 18.41 20.72 9.82
CA ASN A 240 19.71 20.42 9.24
C ASN A 240 20.12 18.93 9.39
N LYS A 241 19.35 18.13 10.13
CA LYS A 241 19.64 16.72 10.35
C LYS A 241 19.38 15.95 9.07
N LYS A 242 20.36 15.13 8.67
CA LYS A 242 20.26 14.26 7.50
C LYS A 242 19.76 12.89 7.94
N ILE A 243 18.74 12.40 7.27
CA ILE A 243 18.29 11.01 7.41
C ILE A 243 19.25 10.09 6.68
N GLN A 244 19.55 8.95 7.28
CA GLN A 244 20.32 7.91 6.59
C GLN A 244 19.38 7.09 5.70
N LEU A 245 19.64 7.15 4.40
CA LEU A 245 18.94 6.36 3.40
C LEU A 245 19.75 5.14 2.99
N ASP A 246 19.07 4.02 2.79
CA ASP A 246 19.63 2.86 2.11
C ASP A 246 19.65 3.05 0.58
N ASP A 247 20.15 2.05 -0.15
CA ASP A 247 20.20 2.08 -1.63
C ASP A 247 18.81 2.12 -2.28
N CYS A 248 17.78 1.77 -1.52
CA CYS A 248 16.38 1.84 -1.92
C CYS A 248 15.73 3.17 -1.50
N LEU A 249 16.51 4.17 -1.09
CA LEU A 249 16.00 5.49 -0.68
C LEU A 249 14.95 5.43 0.43
N GLY A 250 15.02 4.41 1.29
CA GLY A 250 14.17 4.28 2.47
C GLY A 250 14.97 4.37 3.77
N SER A 251 14.22 4.49 4.87
CA SER A 251 14.76 4.54 6.23
C SER A 251 13.76 4.01 7.24
N SER A 252 14.23 3.78 8.47
CA SER A 252 13.40 3.48 9.65
C SER A 252 13.79 4.33 10.87
N GLU A 253 14.66 5.33 10.69
CA GLU A 253 15.37 6.02 11.77
C GLU A 253 14.44 6.63 12.82
N TYR A 254 13.31 7.21 12.39
CA TYR A 254 12.44 7.99 13.28
C TYR A 254 11.14 7.26 13.58
N SER A 255 10.41 6.83 12.56
CA SER A 255 9.09 6.20 12.72
C SER A 255 9.16 4.79 13.35
N GLY A 256 10.34 4.17 13.36
CA GLY A 256 10.55 2.82 13.87
C GLY A 256 10.06 1.71 12.94
N TYR A 257 9.48 2.05 11.79
CA TYR A 257 9.16 1.13 10.70
C TYR A 257 9.79 1.62 9.40
N TYR A 258 10.06 0.67 8.50
CA TYR A 258 10.71 0.99 7.24
C TYR A 258 9.72 1.70 6.30
N HIS A 259 10.17 2.76 5.63
CA HIS A 259 9.36 3.50 4.67
C HIS A 259 10.24 4.22 3.63
N TYR A 260 9.63 4.61 2.52
CA TYR A 260 10.26 5.45 1.50
C TYR A 260 9.84 6.90 1.65
N TYR A 261 10.72 7.86 1.40
CA TYR A 261 10.36 9.29 1.36
C TYR A 261 9.97 9.79 -0.03
N ALA A 262 10.20 8.96 -1.06
CA ALA A 262 9.74 9.22 -2.43
C ALA A 262 9.70 7.91 -3.23
N TRP A 263 9.63 8.04 -4.55
CA TRP A 263 9.72 6.90 -5.46
C TRP A 263 11.07 6.17 -5.32
N SER A 264 11.02 4.95 -4.81
CA SER A 264 12.19 4.10 -4.62
C SER A 264 12.48 3.22 -5.84
N PRO A 265 13.76 3.02 -6.20
CA PRO A 265 14.15 2.06 -7.24
C PRO A 265 13.77 0.61 -6.90
N CYS A 266 13.46 0.32 -5.63
CA CYS A 266 13.11 -1.00 -5.12
C CYS A 266 11.59 -1.23 -5.05
N ILE A 267 10.77 -0.29 -5.54
CA ILE A 267 9.31 -0.49 -5.66
C ILE A 267 8.97 -1.49 -6.77
N LEU A 268 9.71 -1.42 -7.89
CA LEU A 268 9.38 -2.19 -9.08
C LEU A 268 9.95 -3.60 -9.02
N PRO A 269 9.18 -4.64 -9.42
CA PRO A 269 9.66 -6.03 -9.46
C PRO A 269 10.95 -6.23 -10.26
N SER A 270 11.19 -5.38 -11.27
CA SER A 270 12.39 -5.39 -12.13
C SER A 270 13.57 -4.57 -11.60
N GLY A 271 13.44 -3.93 -10.44
CA GLY A 271 14.52 -3.20 -9.77
C GLY A 271 15.57 -4.13 -9.13
N PRO A 272 16.60 -3.59 -8.47
CA PRO A 272 17.54 -4.35 -7.63
C PRO A 272 16.88 -4.89 -6.34
N THR A 273 15.61 -5.31 -6.45
CA THR A 273 14.66 -5.65 -5.38
C THR A 273 15.03 -6.88 -4.57
N LYS A 274 16.05 -7.63 -4.98
CA LYS A 274 16.54 -8.82 -4.27
C LYS A 274 18.01 -8.71 -3.93
N THR A 275 18.46 -7.51 -3.58
CA THR A 275 19.82 -7.34 -3.07
C THR A 275 19.91 -8.09 -1.75
N ALA A 276 20.63 -9.21 -1.74
CA ALA A 276 20.80 -10.08 -0.57
C ALA A 276 21.80 -9.51 0.48
N VAL A 277 22.32 -8.32 0.22
CA VAL A 277 23.36 -7.65 1.01
C VAL A 277 22.88 -6.26 1.37
N ALA A 278 22.82 -5.96 2.66
CA ALA A 278 22.51 -4.62 3.13
C ALA A 278 23.62 -3.65 2.69
N GLN A 279 23.23 -2.54 2.05
CA GLN A 279 24.14 -1.48 1.61
C GLN A 279 23.51 -0.11 1.88
N THR A 280 24.37 0.85 2.21
CA THR A 280 23.99 2.25 2.36
C THR A 280 24.43 3.06 1.16
N CYS A 281 23.69 4.13 0.87
CA CYS A 281 24.08 5.10 -0.13
C CYS A 281 25.49 5.69 0.10
N ARG A 282 25.98 5.69 1.36
CA ARG A 282 27.33 6.19 1.71
C ARG A 282 28.45 5.32 1.16
N ASN A 283 28.20 4.02 1.02
CA ASN A 283 29.18 3.04 0.56
C ASN A 283 29.21 2.87 -0.97
N ILE A 284 28.33 3.58 -1.68
CA ILE A 284 28.37 3.65 -3.14
C ILE A 284 29.65 4.39 -3.57
N PRO A 285 30.50 3.79 -4.43
CA PRO A 285 31.69 4.45 -4.97
C PRO A 285 31.38 5.84 -5.52
N ALA A 286 32.29 6.81 -5.32
CA ALA A 286 32.08 8.19 -5.77
C ALA A 286 31.75 8.29 -7.28
N SER A 287 32.33 7.40 -8.09
CA SER A 287 32.06 7.28 -9.53
C SER A 287 30.61 6.94 -9.89
N ILE A 288 29.88 6.23 -9.02
CA ILE A 288 28.46 5.93 -9.21
C ILE A 288 27.58 7.05 -8.64
N ARG A 289 28.02 7.73 -7.57
CA ARG A 289 27.33 8.89 -6.99
C ARG A 289 27.23 10.07 -7.97
N GLU A 290 28.29 10.36 -8.72
CA GLU A 290 28.24 11.39 -9.78
C GLU A 290 27.31 11.00 -10.92
N ASN A 291 27.10 9.68 -11.11
CA ASN A 291 26.24 9.12 -12.12
C ASN A 291 24.82 8.82 -11.59
N ILE A 292 24.45 9.22 -10.37
CA ILE A 292 23.06 9.11 -9.93
C ILE A 292 22.16 9.99 -10.82
N TYR A 293 22.63 11.20 -11.18
CA TYR A 293 21.96 12.01 -12.20
C TYR A 293 21.87 11.29 -13.55
N GLY A 294 22.91 10.53 -13.92
CA GLY A 294 22.86 9.62 -15.05
C GLY A 294 21.93 8.44 -14.85
N TYR A 295 21.75 7.87 -13.66
CA TYR A 295 20.78 6.83 -13.38
C TYR A 295 19.34 7.36 -13.54
N TRP A 296 19.08 8.56 -13.00
CA TRP A 296 17.81 9.28 -13.17
C TRP A 296 17.56 9.76 -14.62
N SER A 297 18.62 10.06 -15.40
CA SER A 297 18.50 10.59 -16.77
C SER A 297 18.70 9.57 -17.91
N SER A 298 19.49 8.52 -17.70
CA SER A 298 19.83 7.46 -18.69
C SER A 298 18.87 6.28 -18.67
N LYS A 299 18.26 5.99 -17.51
CA LYS A 299 16.95 5.33 -17.50
C LYS A 299 15.94 6.38 -17.93
N ARG A 300 15.94 6.68 -19.23
CA ARG A 300 14.84 7.32 -19.93
C ARG A 300 13.69 6.33 -19.85
N TRP A 301 13.10 6.21 -18.66
CA TRP A 301 11.80 5.61 -18.50
C TRP A 301 10.93 6.31 -19.54
N PRO A 302 10.17 5.60 -20.40
CA PRO A 302 9.29 6.21 -21.39
C PRO A 302 8.11 6.99 -20.77
N PHE A 303 8.32 7.52 -19.56
CA PHE A 303 7.43 8.32 -18.76
C PHE A 303 8.07 9.69 -18.58
N ASN A 304 7.71 10.69 -19.41
CA ASN A 304 8.16 12.08 -19.30
C ASN A 304 8.22 12.56 -17.83
N THR A 305 9.44 12.73 -17.32
CA THR A 305 9.79 12.67 -15.89
C THR A 305 9.77 14.01 -15.14
N TRP A 306 9.42 15.14 -15.78
CA TRP A 306 9.10 16.37 -15.04
C TRP A 306 7.64 16.44 -14.58
N THR A 307 6.81 15.53 -15.08
CA THR A 307 5.38 15.40 -14.71
C THR A 307 5.15 14.50 -13.49
N LEU A 308 6.21 13.99 -12.84
CA LEU A 308 6.09 13.12 -11.67
C LEU A 308 5.72 13.87 -10.39
N GLN A 309 6.04 15.17 -10.30
CA GLN A 309 5.51 16.05 -9.25
C GLN A 309 4.01 16.33 -9.40
N LYS A 310 3.39 15.93 -10.53
CA LYS A 310 1.94 15.97 -10.79
C LYS A 310 1.32 14.57 -10.93
N ARG A 311 2.09 13.49 -10.79
CA ARG A 311 1.61 12.10 -10.82
C ARG A 311 1.47 11.48 -9.42
N TRP A 312 1.56 12.30 -8.36
CA TRP A 312 1.26 11.89 -6.99
C TRP A 312 -0.19 11.41 -6.81
N THR A 313 -1.06 11.65 -7.80
CA THR A 313 -2.45 11.17 -7.89
C THR A 313 -2.62 9.64 -8.02
N VAL A 314 -1.56 8.83 -7.86
CA VAL A 314 -1.71 7.36 -7.72
C VAL A 314 -1.17 6.86 -6.38
N MET A 315 -0.66 7.72 -5.51
CA MET A 315 -0.35 7.31 -4.13
C MET A 315 -1.04 8.19 -3.10
N ALA A 316 -1.18 9.50 -3.35
CA ALA A 316 -1.99 10.42 -2.54
C ALA A 316 -3.40 10.68 -3.11
N ALA A 317 -3.83 9.90 -4.11
CA ALA A 317 -5.23 9.84 -4.53
C ALA A 317 -5.58 8.39 -4.90
N MET A 318 -5.69 7.59 -3.84
CA MET A 318 -6.93 6.89 -3.58
C MET A 318 -7.99 7.94 -3.19
#